data_AF-A0AAP8FYR0-F1
#
_entry.id   AF-A0AAP8FYR0-F1
#
_cell.length_a   1.000
_cell.length_b   1.000
_cell.length_c   1.000
_cell.angle_alpha   90.00
_cell.angle_beta   90.00
_cell.angle_gamma   90.00
#
_symmetry.space_group_name_H-M   'P 1'
#
loop_
_entity.id
_entity.type
_entity.pdbx_description
1 polymer ?
#
loop_
_entity_poly.entity_id
_entity_poly.type
_entity_poly.pdbx_seq_one_letter_code
_entity_poly.pdbx_strand_id
1 'polypeptide(L)'
;MLTILSNKDDWRIFPTELAKRSKDSEDSIYRELKKLEKFGYVRTYKKSLGRGKGVTAFRFCADRKISDEMFEQLKKQLDKELVN
;
A
#
# COMPACT_ATOMS: atom_id res chain seq x y z
N MET A 1 13.69 9.26 17.80
CA MET A 1 12.59 9.86 17.02
C MET A 1 11.88 8.72 16.30
N LEU A 2 10.59 8.49 16.54
CA LEU A 2 9.81 7.40 15.94
C LEU A 2 9.52 7.74 14.47
N THR A 3 10.48 7.46 13.61
CA THR A 3 10.31 7.63 12.17
C THR A 3 9.46 6.46 11.67
N ILE A 4 8.14 6.67 11.57
CA ILE A 4 7.28 5.77 10.77
C ILE A 4 7.90 5.59 9.36
N LEU A 5 8.65 6.60 8.91
CA LEU A 5 9.25 6.72 7.60
C LEU A 5 10.63 6.08 7.38
N SER A 6 11.23 5.39 8.36
CA SER A 6 12.57 4.79 8.18
C SER A 6 12.56 3.39 7.58
N ASN A 7 11.49 2.97 6.89
CA ASN A 7 11.36 1.59 6.41
C ASN A 7 11.63 1.45 4.92
N LYS A 8 12.63 0.61 4.61
CA LYS A 8 13.14 0.13 3.31
C LYS A 8 13.30 1.19 2.21
N ASP A 9 14.22 0.95 1.28
CA ASP A 9 14.37 1.79 0.09
C ASP A 9 13.05 1.87 -0.72
N ASP A 10 12.17 0.88 -0.59
CA ASP A 10 10.81 0.92 -1.13
C ASP A 10 9.82 1.53 -0.13
N TRP A 11 9.47 2.80 -0.34
CA TRP A 11 8.42 3.52 0.41
C TRP A 11 7.04 2.86 0.22
N ARG A 12 6.74 1.84 1.03
CA ARG A 12 5.55 1.00 0.90
C ARG A 12 4.86 0.72 2.23
N ILE A 13 3.55 0.53 2.14
CA ILE A 13 2.68 0.29 3.29
C ILE A 13 2.50 -1.21 3.51
N PHE A 14 3.15 -1.73 4.54
CA PHE A 14 3.06 -3.11 4.97
C PHE A 14 2.18 -3.22 6.23
N PRO A 15 1.00 -3.87 6.16
CA PRO A 15 0.12 -4.05 7.31
C PRO A 15 0.80 -4.74 8.51
N THR A 16 1.67 -5.71 8.23
CA THR A 16 2.51 -6.40 9.23
C THR A 16 3.39 -5.42 10.00
N GLU A 17 3.98 -4.43 9.32
CA GLU A 17 4.83 -3.43 9.97
C GLU A 17 4.00 -2.42 10.78
N LEU A 18 2.85 -2.00 10.25
CA LEU A 18 1.91 -1.15 10.98
C LEU A 18 1.46 -1.83 12.29
N ALA A 19 1.18 -3.14 12.25
CA ALA A 19 0.82 -3.91 13.42
C ALA A 19 1.97 -3.97 14.45
N LYS A 20 3.21 -4.21 14.02
CA LYS A 20 4.39 -4.20 14.92
C LYS A 20 4.60 -2.86 15.64
N ARG A 21 4.17 -1.76 15.02
CA ARG A 21 4.33 -0.39 15.54
C ARG A 21 3.06 0.17 16.18
N SER A 22 1.97 -0.58 16.16
CA SER A 22 0.70 -0.24 16.79
C SER A 22 0.45 -1.15 18.01
N LYS A 23 -0.54 -0.79 18.82
CA LYS A 23 -1.14 -1.70 19.82
C LYS A 23 -2.15 -2.66 19.20
N ASP A 24 -2.51 -2.44 17.94
CA ASP A 24 -3.52 -3.22 17.22
C ASP A 24 -2.95 -4.49 16.58
N SER A 25 -3.78 -5.52 16.48
CA SER A 25 -3.44 -6.73 15.73
C SER A 25 -3.39 -6.48 14.22
N GLU A 26 -2.66 -7.33 13.50
CA GLU A 26 -2.58 -7.27 12.03
C GLU A 26 -3.98 -7.38 11.38
N ASP A 27 -4.85 -8.24 11.90
CA ASP A 27 -6.24 -8.35 11.44
C ASP A 27 -7.03 -7.06 11.61
N SER A 28 -6.82 -6.34 12.72
CA SER A 28 -7.44 -5.03 12.96
C SER A 28 -6.96 -4.02 11.91
N ILE A 29 -5.65 -3.95 11.68
CA ILE A 29 -5.07 -3.08 10.64
C ILE A 29 -5.64 -3.39 9.25
N TYR A 30 -5.77 -4.67 8.88
CA TYR A 30 -6.40 -5.04 7.60
C TYR A 30 -7.86 -4.57 7.50
N ARG A 31 -8.63 -4.69 8.58
CA ARG A 31 -10.03 -4.22 8.62
C ARG A 31 -10.11 -2.70 8.44
N GLU A 32 -9.26 -1.94 9.11
CA GLU A 32 -9.24 -0.49 8.99
C GLU A 32 -8.77 -0.03 7.60
N LEU A 33 -7.73 -0.65 7.03
CA LEU A 33 -7.30 -0.38 5.66
C LEU A 33 -8.41 -0.66 4.64
N LYS A 34 -9.19 -1.73 4.84
CA LYS A 34 -10.34 -2.04 3.97
C LYS A 34 -11.46 -1.00 4.08
N LYS A 35 -11.67 -0.43 5.27
CA LYS A 35 -12.62 0.70 5.43
C LYS A 35 -12.12 1.93 4.67
N LEU A 36 -10.85 2.30 4.84
CA LEU A 36 -10.28 3.44 4.12
C LEU A 36 -10.30 3.23 2.60
N GLU A 37 -10.13 2.01 2.13
CA GLU A 37 -10.26 1.65 0.73
C GLU A 37 -11.69 1.82 0.22
N LYS A 38 -12.69 1.41 1.01
CA LYS A 38 -14.11 1.65 0.70
C LYS A 38 -14.43 3.15 0.58
N PHE A 39 -13.77 4.01 1.35
CA PHE A 39 -13.97 5.47 1.28
C PHE A 39 -13.07 6.19 0.26
N GLY A 40 -12.18 5.46 -0.42
CA GLY A 40 -11.31 5.99 -1.47
C GLY A 40 -10.03 6.67 -0.98
N TYR A 41 -9.71 6.60 0.32
CA TYR A 41 -8.45 7.13 0.88
C TYR A 41 -7.27 6.17 0.71
N VAL A 42 -7.58 4.89 0.52
CA VAL A 42 -6.61 3.86 0.18
C VAL A 42 -7.02 3.22 -1.15
N ARG A 43 -6.04 2.91 -2.01
CA ARG A 43 -6.28 2.09 -3.20
C ARG A 43 -5.23 1.01 -3.29
N THR A 44 -5.65 -0.24 -3.45
CA THR A 44 -4.74 -1.37 -3.57
C THR A 44 -4.58 -1.82 -5.02
N TYR A 45 -3.35 -1.86 -5.50
CA TYR A 45 -2.99 -2.49 -6.77
C TYR A 45 -2.29 -3.82 -6.51
N LYS A 46 -2.87 -4.92 -7.01
CA LYS A 46 -2.28 -6.26 -6.89
C LYS A 46 -1.55 -6.60 -8.18
N LYS A 47 -0.25 -6.89 -8.08
CA LYS A 47 0.60 -7.24 -9.22
C LYS A 47 1.27 -8.59 -9.01
N SER A 48 1.24 -9.42 -10.04
CA SER A 48 2.11 -10.61 -10.11
C SER A 48 3.52 -10.17 -10.47
N LEU A 49 4.51 -10.65 -9.75
CA LEU A 49 5.92 -10.38 -10.04
C LEU A 49 6.54 -11.44 -10.98
N GLY A 50 5.71 -12.26 -11.63
CA GLY A 50 6.12 -13.31 -12.56
C GLY A 50 6.12 -14.71 -11.93
N ARG A 51 6.62 -15.69 -12.68
CA ARG A 51 6.56 -17.11 -12.31
C ARG A 51 7.30 -17.36 -10.99
N GLY A 52 6.59 -17.91 -10.00
CA GLY A 52 7.14 -18.28 -8.69
C GLY A 52 7.26 -17.16 -7.66
N LYS A 53 7.01 -15.90 -8.02
CA LYS A 53 7.15 -14.74 -7.11
C LYS A 53 5.86 -14.29 -6.44
N GLY A 54 4.73 -14.93 -6.77
CA GLY A 54 3.43 -14.66 -6.18
C GLY A 54 2.83 -13.29 -6.56
N VAL A 55 1.76 -12.92 -5.86
CA VAL A 55 1.05 -11.65 -6.04
C VAL A 55 1.38 -10.73 -4.87
N THR A 56 1.90 -9.55 -5.17
CA THR A 56 2.18 -8.50 -4.18
C THR A 56 1.11 -7.41 -4.25
N ALA A 57 0.67 -6.94 -3.09
CA ALA A 57 -0.31 -5.86 -2.96
C ALA A 57 0.39 -4.54 -2.63
N PHE A 58 0.27 -3.57 -3.53
CA PHE A 58 0.77 -2.21 -3.40
C PHE A 58 -0.36 -1.29 -2.97
N ARG A 59 -0.19 -0.54 -1.88
CA ARG A 59 -1.22 0.33 -1.32
C ARG A 59 -0.80 1.78 -1.45
N PHE A 60 -1.67 2.57 -2.08
CA PHE A 60 -1.52 4.02 -2.16
C PHE A 60 -2.45 4.65 -1.13
N CYS A 61 -1.93 5.57 -0.32
CA CYS A 61 -2.69 6.35 0.66
C CYS A 61 -2.59 7.84 0.32
N ALA A 62 -3.68 8.56 0.54
CA ALA A 62 -3.69 10.01 0.40
C ALA A 62 -4.71 10.64 1.37
N ASP A 63 -4.44 11.87 1.79
CA ASP A 63 -5.35 12.65 2.65
C ASP A 63 -6.63 13.06 1.91
N ARG A 64 -6.59 13.05 0.58
CA ARG A 64 -7.74 13.26 -0.30
C ARG A 64 -8.10 11.95 -0.99
N LYS A 65 -9.39 11.81 -1.34
CA LYS A 65 -9.86 10.64 -2.09
C LYS A 65 -9.08 10.49 -3.40
N ILE A 66 -8.56 9.28 -3.62
CA ILE A 66 -7.84 8.93 -4.83
C ILE A 66 -8.88 8.64 -5.92
N SER A 67 -8.99 9.56 -6.89
CA SER A 67 -9.84 9.37 -8.06
C SER A 67 -9.33 8.21 -8.92
N ASP A 68 -10.18 7.71 -9.82
CA ASP A 68 -9.79 6.63 -10.72
C ASP A 68 -8.67 7.05 -11.67
N GLU A 69 -8.73 8.28 -12.18
CA GLU A 69 -7.68 8.87 -13.03
C GLU A 69 -6.34 8.94 -12.30
N MET A 70 -6.33 9.45 -11.06
CA MET A 70 -5.14 9.50 -10.22
C MET A 70 -4.61 8.09 -9.95
N PHE A 71 -5.50 7.14 -9.67
CA PHE A 71 -5.10 5.75 -9.41
C PHE A 71 -4.44 5.10 -10.64
N GLU A 72 -4.94 5.34 -11.84
CA GLU A 72 -4.31 4.85 -13.08
C GLU A 72 -2.93 5.47 -13.32
N GLN A 73 -2.76 6.76 -13.00
CA GLN A 73 -1.44 7.40 -13.07
C GLN A 73 -0.45 6.78 -12.08
N LEU A 74 -0.88 6.55 -10.83
CA LEU A 74 -0.07 5.91 -9.80
C LEU A 74 0.35 4.49 -10.19
N LYS A 75 -0.56 3.70 -10.79
CA LYS A 75 -0.24 2.37 -11.32
C LYS A 75 0.82 2.44 -12.41
N LYS A 76 0.65 3.34 -13.39
CA LYS A 76 1.62 3.51 -14.49
C LYS A 76 3.00 3.91 -13.98
N GLN A 77 3.06 4.78 -12.98
CA GLN A 77 4.32 5.17 -12.36
C GLN A 77 4.98 3.98 -11.66
N LEU A 78 4.24 3.28 -10.80
CA LEU A 78 4.75 2.10 -10.11
C LEU A 78 5.23 1.02 -11.09
N ASP A 79 4.50 0.82 -12.19
CA ASP A 79 4.88 -0.16 -13.21
C ASP A 79 6.20 0.19 -13.90
N LYS A 80 6.46 1.48 -14.12
CA LYS A 80 7.77 1.94 -14.63
C LYS A 80 8.88 1.70 -13.61
N GLU A 81 8.61 1.96 -12.33
CA GLU A 81 9.57 1.73 -11.24
C GLU A 81 9.90 0.25 -11.04
N LEU A 82 8.98 -0.66 -11.33
CA LEU A 82 9.18 -2.12 -11.20
C LEU A 82 9.90 -2.78 -12.38
N VAL A 83 9.98 -2.12 -13.53
CA VAL A 83 10.69 -2.62 -14.72
C VAL A 83 12.15 -2.19 -14.73
N ASN A 84 12.48 -1.09 -14.03
CA ASN A 84 13.85 -0.66 -13.75
C ASN A 84 14.52 -1.55 -12.69
#